data_AF-A0AA37M960-F1
#
_entry.id   AF-A0AA37M960-F1
#
_cell.length_a   1.000
_cell.length_b   1.000
_cell.length_c   1.000
_cell.angle_alpha   90.00
_cell.angle_beta   90.00
_cell.angle_gamma   90.00
#
_symmetry.space_group_name_H-M   'P 1'
#
loop_
_entity.id
_entity.type
_entity.pdbx_description
1 polymer ?
#
loop_
_entity_poly.entity_id
_entity_poly.type
_entity_poly.pdbx_seq_one_letter_code
_entity_poly.pdbx_strand_id
1 'polypeptide(L)' 'MAVKARTHAHIHALDDLRPGMLDEVEAFFGHYNQLAGKDFKVLRRGDAKAATTLVHQGAEAFGGKATEQRRS' A
#
# COMPACT_ATOMS: atom_id res chain seq x y z
N MET A 1 -2.01 9.57 -8.82
CA MET A 1 -0.70 10.04 -9.30
C MET A 1 0.38 9.38 -8.46
N ALA A 2 1.06 8.36 -8.97
CA ALA A 2 2.25 7.81 -8.31
C ALA A 2 3.42 8.75 -8.64
N VAL A 3 4.02 9.40 -7.64
CA VAL A 3 5.17 10.28 -7.84
C VAL A 3 6.33 9.40 -8.31
N LYS A 4 6.66 9.48 -9.60
CA LYS A 4 7.79 8.76 -10.20
C LYS A 4 9.08 9.47 -9.77
N ALA A 5 9.55 9.19 -8.55
CA ALA A 5 10.84 9.68 -8.11
C ALA A 5 11.93 9.00 -8.96
N ARG A 6 12.66 9.79 -9.76
CA ARG A 6 13.70 9.30 -10.69
C ARG A 6 14.87 8.57 -9.97
N THR A 7 14.91 8.61 -8.65
CA THR A 7 15.94 8.02 -7.79
C THR A 7 15.70 6.58 -7.36
N HIS A 8 14.54 5.98 -7.64
CA HIS A 8 14.18 4.63 -7.13
C HIS A 8 14.31 3.50 -8.17
N ALA A 9 14.99 3.74 -9.29
CA ALA A 9 15.12 2.76 -10.38
C ALA A 9 15.81 1.45 -9.97
N HIS A 10 16.51 1.41 -8.83
CA HIS A 10 17.25 0.26 -8.32
C HIS A 10 16.54 -0.46 -7.16
N ILE A 11 15.34 -0.01 -6.76
CA ILE A 11 14.60 -0.61 -5.65
C ILE A 11 13.67 -1.68 -6.21
N HIS A 12 13.93 -2.94 -5.87
CA HIS A 12 13.15 -4.10 -6.28
C HIS A 12 12.48 -4.82 -5.10
N ALA A 13 13.05 -4.67 -3.90
CA ALA A 13 12.55 -5.22 -2.65
C ALA A 13 12.60 -4.17 -1.52
N LEU A 14 11.94 -4.49 -0.41
CA LEU A 14 11.95 -3.64 0.78
C LEU A 14 13.35 -3.51 1.38
N ASP A 15 14.20 -4.53 1.24
CA ASP A 15 15.56 -4.54 1.78
C ASP A 15 16.53 -3.67 0.96
N ASP A 16 16.13 -3.22 -0.24
CA ASP A 16 16.89 -2.23 -1.02
C ASP A 16 16.70 -0.81 -0.46
N LEU A 17 15.77 -0.62 0.49
CA LEU A 17 15.56 0.65 1.16
C LEU A 17 16.65 0.90 2.20
N ARG A 18 16.86 2.19 2.50
CA ARG A 18 17.73 2.56 3.62
C ARG A 18 17.19 1.95 4.91
N PRO A 19 18.06 1.47 5.81
CA PRO A 19 17.65 1.02 7.14
C PRO A 19 16.78 2.07 7.85
N GLY A 20 15.71 1.63 8.51
CA GLY A 20 14.79 2.50 9.24
C GLY A 20 13.71 3.20 8.39
N MET A 21 13.82 3.21 7.06
CA MET A 21 12.86 3.91 6.19
C MET A 21 11.43 3.37 6.32
N LEU A 22 11.26 2.07 6.54
CA LEU A 22 9.94 1.48 6.75
C LEU A 22 9.34 1.88 8.11
N ASP A 23 10.17 2.01 9.14
CA ASP A 23 9.73 2.46 10.45
C ASP A 23 9.23 3.92 10.38
N GLU A 24 9.92 4.77 9.60
CA GLU A 24 9.48 6.15 9.32
C GLU A 24 8.12 6.20 8.60
N VAL A 25 7.93 5.35 7.57
CA VAL A 25 6.65 5.26 6.85
C VAL A 25 5.52 4.80 7.77
N GLU A 26 5.77 3.81 8.61
CA GLU A 26 4.79 3.31 9.58
C GLU A 26 4.43 4.36 10.64
N ALA A 27 5.44 5.05 11.18
CA ALA A 27 5.24 6.14 12.12
C ALA A 27 4.42 7.28 11.49
N PHE A 28 4.66 7.61 10.22
CA PHE A 28 3.87 8.61 9.50
C PHE A 28 2.37 8.24 9.48
N PHE A 29 2.03 7.01 9.11
CA PHE A 29 0.64 6.56 9.11
C PHE A 29 0.02 6.54 10.50
N GLY A 30 0.79 6.16 11.53
CA GLY A 30 0.39 6.25 12.93
C GLY A 30 -0.04 7.66 13.31
N HIS A 31 0.86 8.63 13.16
CA HIS A 31 0.58 10.03 13.49
C HIS A 31 -0.59 10.59 12.65
N TYR A 32 -0.64 10.30 11.35
CA TYR A 32 -1.69 10.82 10.47
C TYR A 32 -3.09 10.33 10.89
N ASN A 33 -3.24 9.05 11.22
CA ASN A 33 -4.53 8.51 11.65
C ASN A 33 -4.90 8.99 13.07
N GLN A 34 -3.92 9.15 13.95
CA GLN A 34 -4.15 9.69 15.29
C GLN A 34 -4.72 11.12 15.23
N LEU A 35 -4.25 11.96 14.29
CA LEU A 35 -4.84 13.28 14.06
C LEU A 35 -6.32 13.22 13.64
N ALA A 36 -6.73 12.12 12.99
CA ALA A 36 -8.13 11.84 12.66
C ALA A 36 -8.89 11.07 13.76
N GLY A 37 -8.29 10.90 14.94
CA GLY A 37 -8.86 10.17 16.06
C GLY A 37 -8.99 8.65 15.83
N LYS A 38 -8.17 8.08 14.93
CA LYS A 38 -8.19 6.66 14.58
C LYS A 38 -6.87 5.99 14.95
N ASP A 39 -6.95 4.73 15.37
CA ASP A 39 -5.78 3.90 15.56
C ASP A 39 -5.29 3.28 14.24
N PHE A 40 -3.97 3.22 14.09
CA PHE A 40 -3.30 2.53 13.00
C PHE A 40 -2.43 1.41 13.57
N LYS A 41 -2.62 0.19 13.07
CA LYS A 41 -1.84 -0.98 13.49
C LYS A 41 -1.22 -1.66 12.28
N VAL A 42 0.11 -1.79 12.31
CA VAL A 42 0.84 -2.59 11.32
C VAL A 42 0.56 -4.07 11.57
N LEU A 43 0.07 -4.76 10.54
CA LEU A 43 -0.23 -6.20 10.63
C LEU A 43 0.96 -7.07 10.21
N ARG A 44 1.60 -6.68 9.11
CA ARG A 44 2.81 -7.32 8.56
C ARG A 44 3.43 -6.43 7.49
N ARG A 45 4.73 -6.63 7.23
CA ARG A 45 5.38 -6.21 5.99
C ARG A 45 5.29 -7.37 4.98
N GLY A 46 5.05 -7.05 3.72
CA GLY A 46 4.93 -8.04 2.64
C GLY A 46 5.99 -7.83 1.56
N ASP A 47 6.32 -8.89 0.84
CA ASP A 47 7.19 -8.81 -0.33
C ASP A 47 6.43 -8.27 -1.56
N ALA A 48 7.15 -8.08 -2.67
CA ALA A 48 6.59 -7.61 -3.93
C ALA A 48 5.49 -8.54 -4.47
N LYS A 49 5.60 -9.85 -4.23
CA LYS A 49 4.60 -10.85 -4.64
C LYS A 49 3.30 -10.66 -3.86
N ALA A 50 3.36 -10.60 -2.54
CA ALA A 50 2.21 -10.37 -1.68
C ALA A 50 1.54 -9.03 -1.99
N ALA A 51 2.33 -7.98 -2.27
CA ALA A 51 1.80 -6.69 -2.71
C ALA A 51 1.05 -6.80 -4.03
N THR A 52 1.63 -7.49 -5.02
CA THR A 52 1.00 -7.72 -6.33
C THR A 52 -0.31 -8.48 -6.20
N THR A 53 -0.36 -9.54 -5.39
CA THR A 53 -1.60 -10.28 -5.11
C THR A 53 -2.69 -9.38 -4.52
N LEU A 54 -2.36 -8.51 -3.55
CA LEU A 54 -3.33 -7.58 -2.96
C LEU A 54 -3.87 -6.58 -3.99
N VAL A 55 -3.02 -6.09 -4.91
CA VAL A 55 -3.44 -5.19 -6.00
C VAL A 55 -4.42 -5.90 -6.94
N HIS A 56 -4.12 -7.14 -7.35
CA HIS A 56 -5.04 -7.92 -8.20
C HIS A 56 -6.37 -8.19 -7.51
N GLN A 57 -6.36 -8.61 -6.25
CA GLN A 57 -7.57 -8.84 -5.47
C GLN A 57 -8.43 -7.57 -5.37
N GLY A 58 -7.81 -6.41 -5.13
CA GLY A 58 -8.51 -5.13 -5.12
C GLY A 58 -9.10 -4.77 -6.49
N ALA A 59 -8.35 -4.99 -7.57
CA ALA A 59 -8.80 -4.74 -8.93
C ALA A 59 -9.98 -5.64 -9.32
N GLU A 60 -9.94 -6.93 -8.99
CA GLU A 60 -11.03 -7.88 -9.22
C GLU A 60 -12.28 -7.52 -8.39
N ALA A 61 -12.10 -7.22 -7.11
CA ALA A 61 -13.20 -6.83 -6.22
C ALA A 61 -13.90 -5.53 -6.66
N PHE A 62 -13.18 -4.63 -7.34
CA PHE A 62 -13.74 -3.39 -7.87
C PHE A 62 -14.30 -3.57 -9.30
N GLY A 63 -13.62 -4.34 -10.15
CA GLY A 63 -14.04 -4.64 -11.52
C GLY A 63 -15.26 -5.55 -11.61
N GLY A 64 -15.41 -6.50 -10.68
CA GLY A 64 -16.58 -7.38 -10.60
C GLY A 64 -17.87 -6.67 -10.17
N LYS A 65 -17.77 -5.54 -9.45
CA LYS A 65 -18.94 -4.75 -9.01
C LYS A 65 -19.56 -3.90 -10.12
N ALA A 66 -18.84 -3.62 -11.21
CA ALA A 66 -19.37 -2.85 -12.34
C ALA A 66 -20.46 -3.61 -13.13
N THR A 67 -20.51 -4.94 -13.01
CA THR A 67 -21.46 -5.79 -13.74
C THR A 67 -22.76 -6.06 -12.97
N GLU A 68 -22.74 -5.99 -11.64
CA GLU A 68 -23.92 -6.18 -10.78
C GLU A 68 -24.79 -4.89 -10.71
N GLN A 69 -24.17 -3.71 -10.70
CA GLN A 69 -24.89 -2.42 -10.55
C GLN A 69 -25.60 -1.94 -11.85
N ARG A 70 -25.48 -2.67 -12.96
CA ARG A 70 -26.14 -2.37 -14.25
C ARG A 70 -27.35 -3.29 -14.54
N ARG A 71 -27.84 -4.02 -13.54
CA ARG A 71 -29.03 -4.89 -13.63
C ARG A 71 -29.98 -4.69 -12.43
N SER A 72 -30.26 -3.44 -12.06
CA SER A 72 -31.37 -3.07 -11.17
C SER A 72 -32.13 -1.89 -11.74
#